data_AF-A0AAW2IY52-F1
#
_entry.id   AF-A0AAW2IY52-F1
#
_cell.length_a   1.000
_cell.length_b   1.000
_cell.length_c   1.000
_cell.angle_alpha   90.00
_cell.angle_beta   90.00
_cell.angle_gamma   90.00
#
_symmetry.space_group_name_H-M   'P 1'
#
loop_
_entity.id
_entity.type
_entity.pdbx_description
1 polymer ?
#
loop_
_entity_poly.entity_id
_entity_poly.type
_entity_poly.pdbx_seq_one_letter_code
_entity_poly.pdbx_strand_id
1 'polypeptide(L)'
;MKAVMRFYDRHIRYAATKAFFGTKMAEGSSVQSHGSQCYPLWRSSRTFKAGLDNDTYIDVILQSLPPSYDPFIVNYNMNGLEKSIQELINMLVQ
;
A
#
# COMPACT_ATOMS: atom_id res chain seq x y z
N MET A 1 3.35 -28.83 16.84
CA MET A 1 2.46 -27.64 16.80
C MET A 1 3.13 -26.34 16.35
N LYS A 2 4.27 -25.89 16.92
CA LYS A 2 4.94 -24.63 16.51
C LYS A 2 5.29 -24.52 15.02
N ALA A 3 5.73 -25.61 14.38
CA ALA A 3 6.06 -25.62 12.96
C ALA A 3 4.81 -25.41 12.07
N VAL A 4 3.72 -26.10 12.36
CA VAL A 4 2.42 -25.94 11.68
C VAL A 4 1.95 -24.49 11.78
N MET A 5 2.02 -23.88 12.95
CA MET A 5 1.66 -22.46 13.15
C MET A 5 2.54 -21.49 12.35
N ARG A 6 3.85 -21.78 12.18
CA ARG A 6 4.75 -21.01 11.31
C ARG A 6 4.43 -21.17 9.81
N PHE A 7 3.97 -22.34 9.38
CA PHE A 7 3.52 -22.55 8.00
C PHE A 7 2.25 -21.73 7.71
N TYR A 8 1.28 -21.73 8.63
CA TYR A 8 0.10 -20.86 8.54
C TYR A 8 0.51 -19.38 8.51
N ASP A 9 1.44 -18.95 9.34
CA ASP A 9 1.94 -17.57 9.36
C ASP A 9 2.61 -17.14 8.05
N ARG A 10 3.45 -18.00 7.44
CA ARG A 10 4.05 -17.72 6.13
C ARG A 10 3.01 -17.62 5.03
N HIS A 11 2.04 -18.53 4.99
CA HIS A 11 0.98 -18.53 3.98
C HIS A 11 0.09 -17.29 4.08
N ILE A 12 -0.29 -16.91 5.30
CA ILE A 12 -1.08 -15.71 5.58
C ILE A 12 -0.31 -14.45 5.19
N ARG A 13 0.96 -14.33 5.59
CA ARG A 13 1.82 -13.21 5.17
C ARG A 13 1.93 -13.13 3.65
N TYR A 14 2.18 -14.25 2.98
CA TYR A 14 2.26 -14.30 1.52
C TYR A 14 0.96 -13.86 0.84
N ALA A 15 -0.19 -14.33 1.31
CA ALA A 15 -1.48 -13.95 0.76
C ALA A 15 -1.76 -12.44 0.95
N ALA A 16 -1.49 -11.92 2.15
CA ALA A 16 -1.66 -10.51 2.47
C ALA A 16 -0.73 -9.62 1.61
N THR A 17 0.56 -9.96 1.51
CA THR A 17 1.49 -9.22 0.67
C THR A 17 1.11 -9.31 -0.80
N LYS A 18 0.74 -10.49 -1.30
CA LYS A 18 0.35 -10.68 -2.71
C LYS A 18 -0.86 -9.82 -3.07
N ALA A 19 -1.89 -9.79 -2.22
CA ALA A 19 -3.05 -8.93 -2.45
C ALA A 19 -2.67 -7.45 -2.45
N PHE A 20 -1.82 -7.04 -1.50
CA PHE A 20 -1.39 -5.65 -1.37
C PHE A 20 -0.54 -5.18 -2.57
N PHE A 21 0.55 -5.89 -2.91
CA PHE A 21 1.41 -5.56 -4.04
C PHE A 21 0.71 -5.71 -5.41
N GLY A 22 -0.30 -6.59 -5.49
CA GLY A 22 -1.07 -6.82 -6.71
C GLY A 22 -2.19 -5.79 -6.95
N THR A 23 -2.47 -4.92 -5.99
CA THR A 23 -3.50 -3.89 -6.13
C THR A 23 -2.94 -2.79 -7.04
N LYS A 24 -3.54 -2.63 -8.23
CA LYS A 24 -3.20 -1.59 -9.20
C LYS A 24 -4.45 -0.80 -9.53
N MET A 25 -4.30 0.52 -9.60
CA MET A 25 -5.36 1.43 -9.99
C MET A 25 -5.43 1.51 -11.51
N ALA A 26 -6.63 1.45 -12.07
CA ALA A 26 -6.85 1.62 -13.51
C ALA A 26 -6.81 3.09 -13.91
N GLU A 27 -6.36 3.39 -15.12
CA GLU A 27 -6.40 4.76 -15.67
C GLU A 27 -7.83 5.31 -15.68
N GLY A 28 -7.98 6.59 -15.29
CA GLY A 28 -9.28 7.27 -15.21
C GLY A 28 -10.22 6.79 -14.09
N SER A 29 -9.79 5.85 -13.24
CA SER A 29 -10.58 5.44 -12.06
C SER A 29 -10.48 6.44 -10.91
N SER A 30 -11.37 6.35 -9.92
CA SER A 30 -11.38 7.26 -8.77
C SER A 30 -10.27 6.93 -7.78
N VAL A 31 -9.39 7.88 -7.52
CA VAL A 31 -8.33 7.75 -6.49
C VAL A 31 -8.91 7.56 -5.10
N GLN A 32 -10.04 8.20 -4.81
CA GLN A 32 -10.77 8.04 -3.55
C GLN A 32 -11.23 6.59 -3.35
N SER A 33 -11.74 5.97 -4.41
CA SER A 33 -12.14 4.56 -4.38
C SER A 33 -10.94 3.66 -4.15
N HIS A 34 -9.81 3.93 -4.84
CA HIS A 34 -8.58 3.16 -4.71
C HIS A 34 -7.91 3.29 -3.33
N GLY A 35 -7.79 4.50 -2.79
CA GLY A 35 -7.25 4.75 -1.45
C GLY A 35 -8.09 4.08 -0.35
N SER A 36 -9.42 4.11 -0.52
CA SER A 36 -10.36 3.40 0.36
C SER A 36 -10.22 1.87 0.29
N GLN A 37 -9.77 1.31 -0.84
CA GLN A 37 -9.46 -0.12 -0.97
C GLN A 37 -8.07 -0.48 -0.41
N CYS A 38 -7.10 0.42 -0.53
CA CYS A 38 -5.75 0.23 0.00
C CYS A 38 -5.70 0.27 1.53
N TYR A 39 -6.56 1.07 2.18
CA TYR A 39 -6.55 1.22 3.64
C TYR A 39 -6.91 -0.07 4.42
N PRO A 40 -7.98 -0.82 4.07
CA PRO A 40 -8.25 -2.13 4.66
C PRO A 40 -7.13 -3.15 4.43
N LEU A 41 -6.48 -3.12 3.25
CA LEU A 41 -5.34 -3.98 2.94
C LEU A 41 -4.13 -3.63 3.82
N TRP A 42 -3.85 -2.35 4.05
CA TRP A 42 -2.83 -1.86 4.98
C TRP A 42 -3.11 -2.26 6.44
N ARG A 43 -4.36 -2.09 6.90
CA ARG A 43 -4.74 -2.54 8.26
C ARG A 43 -4.57 -4.05 8.42
N SER A 44 -4.94 -4.80 7.39
CA SER A 44 -4.82 -6.26 7.37
C SER A 44 -3.36 -6.69 7.36
N SER A 45 -2.49 -6.09 6.54
CA SER A 45 -1.06 -6.42 6.49
C SER A 45 -0.33 -6.13 7.81
N ARG A 46 -0.69 -5.05 8.51
CA ARG A 46 -0.22 -4.79 9.89
C ARG A 46 -0.71 -5.86 10.87
N THR A 47 -1.98 -6.26 10.77
CA THR A 47 -2.58 -7.31 11.61
C THR A 47 -1.92 -8.67 11.38
N PHE A 48 -1.54 -8.95 10.12
CA PHE A 48 -0.83 -10.17 9.72
C PHE A 48 0.69 -10.11 9.91
N LYS A 49 1.21 -9.12 10.63
CA LYS A 49 2.65 -8.97 10.92
C LYS A 49 3.53 -9.12 9.68
N ALA A 50 3.12 -8.53 8.55
CA ALA A 50 3.95 -8.53 7.35
C ALA A 50 5.33 -7.89 7.60
N GLY A 51 5.45 -7.09 8.66
CA GLY A 51 6.73 -6.54 9.14
C GLY A 51 7.27 -5.42 8.27
N LEU A 52 6.44 -4.89 7.36
CA LEU A 52 6.80 -3.76 6.51
C LEU A 52 6.76 -2.47 7.35
N ASP A 53 7.77 -1.62 7.15
CA ASP A 53 7.78 -0.25 7.65
C ASP A 53 6.79 0.63 6.87
N ASN A 54 6.54 1.84 7.39
CA ASN A 54 5.60 2.77 6.78
C ASN A 54 6.03 3.24 5.38
N ASP A 55 7.33 3.37 5.15
CA ASP A 55 7.88 3.87 3.88
C ASP A 55 7.64 2.85 2.77
N THR A 56 7.85 1.57 3.06
CA THR A 56 7.50 0.47 2.15
C THR A 56 6.02 0.47 1.80
N TYR A 57 5.14 0.82 2.74
CA TYR A 57 3.70 0.94 2.44
C TYR A 57 3.40 2.12 1.51
N ILE A 58 4.05 3.26 1.73
CA ILE A 58 3.93 4.45 0.88
C ILE A 58 4.40 4.11 -0.53
N ASP A 59 5.56 3.49 -0.67
CA ASP A 59 6.13 3.08 -1.96
C ASP A 59 5.18 2.16 -2.74
N VAL A 60 4.52 1.24 -2.07
CA VAL A 60 3.55 0.34 -2.73
C VAL A 60 2.30 1.08 -3.17
N ILE A 61 1.81 2.04 -2.37
CA ILE A 61 0.69 2.89 -2.77
C ILE A 61 1.09 3.72 -4.00
N LEU A 62 2.27 4.36 -3.99
CA LEU A 62 2.76 5.13 -5.14
C LEU A 62 2.90 4.24 -6.39
N GLN A 63 3.47 3.04 -6.25
CA GLN A 63 3.58 2.06 -7.36
C GLN A 63 2.24 1.51 -7.83
N SER A 64 1.17 1.63 -7.04
CA SER A 64 -0.18 1.18 -7.42
C SER A 64 -0.89 2.17 -8.32
N LEU A 65 -0.44 3.44 -8.36
CA LEU A 65 -1.03 4.48 -9.17
C LEU A 65 -0.75 4.24 -10.66
N PRO A 66 -1.64 4.69 -11.55
CA PRO A 66 -1.43 4.55 -12.98
C PRO A 66 -0.43 5.61 -13.49
N PRO A 67 0.15 5.43 -14.71
CA PRO A 67 1.17 6.32 -15.26
C PRO A 67 0.80 7.81 -15.31
N SER A 68 -0.50 8.14 -15.41
CA SER A 68 -0.96 9.54 -15.31
C SER A 68 -0.56 10.25 -14.00
N TYR A 69 -0.18 9.52 -12.96
CA TYR A 69 0.29 10.06 -11.67
C TYR A 69 1.82 10.22 -11.60
N ASP A 70 2.57 9.92 -12.66
CA ASP A 70 4.03 10.08 -12.67
C ASP A 70 4.49 11.49 -12.21
N PRO A 71 3.86 12.60 -12.64
CA PRO A 71 4.24 13.93 -12.15
C PRO A 71 4.03 14.09 -10.63
N PHE A 72 2.96 13.50 -10.09
CA PHE A 72 2.68 13.49 -8.65
C PHE A 72 3.74 12.68 -7.89
N ILE A 73 4.09 11.49 -8.37
CA ILE A 73 5.09 10.61 -7.75
C ILE A 73 6.45 11.30 -7.72
N VAL A 74 6.88 11.89 -8.84
CA VAL A 74 8.14 12.64 -8.92
C VAL A 74 8.13 13.81 -7.93
N ASN A 75 7.04 14.59 -7.87
CA ASN A 75 6.90 15.68 -6.91
C ASN A 75 6.90 15.20 -5.45
N TYR A 76 6.23 14.09 -5.15
CA TYR A 76 6.20 13.51 -3.81
C TYR A 76 7.61 13.10 -3.36
N ASN A 77 8.33 12.37 -4.21
CA ASN A 77 9.68 11.88 -3.92
C ASN A 77 10.70 13.03 -3.79
N MET A 78 10.62 14.06 -4.64
CA MET A 78 11.57 15.17 -4.62
C MET A 78 11.40 16.10 -3.43
N ASN A 79 10.17 16.29 -2.94
CA ASN A 79 9.92 17.21 -1.82
C ASN A 79 10.29 16.62 -0.45
N GLY A 80 10.70 15.34 -0.39
CA GLY A 80 11.25 14.73 0.83
C GLY A 80 10.33 14.81 2.04
N LEU A 81 9.02 14.87 1.83
CA LEU A 81 8.07 15.03 2.91
C LEU A 81 7.91 13.66 3.58
N GLU A 82 8.50 13.48 4.77
CA GLU A 82 8.12 12.38 5.67
C GLU A 82 6.63 12.54 5.99
N LYS A 83 5.78 11.90 5.18
CA LYS A 83 4.34 11.96 5.31
C LYS A 83 3.83 10.62 5.77
N SER A 84 2.90 10.67 6.72
CA SER A 84 2.10 9.51 7.07
C SER A 84 1.30 9.03 5.85
N ILE A 85 0.95 7.74 5.85
CA ILE A 85 0.05 7.15 4.84
C ILE A 85 -1.27 7.93 4.74
N GLN A 86 -1.75 8.49 5.86
CA GLN A 86 -2.98 9.28 5.87
C GLN A 86 -2.83 10.62 5.14
N GLU A 87 -1.68 11.27 5.25
CA GLU A 87 -1.39 12.48 4.47
C GLU A 87 -1.22 12.18 2.98
N LEU A 88 -0.57 11.06 2.63
CA LEU A 88 -0.50 10.60 1.24
C LEU A 88 -1.92 10.39 0.67
N ILE A 89 -2.80 9.70 1.41
CA ILE A 89 -4.19 9.51 1.01
C ILE A 89 -4.89 10.85 0.83
N ASN A 90 -4.73 11.81 1.75
CA ASN A 90 -5.35 13.12 1.63
C ASN A 90 -4.87 13.88 0.38
N MET A 91 -3.58 13.82 0.04
CA MET A 91 -3.03 14.44 -1.17
C MET A 91 -3.56 13.80 -2.46
N LEU A 92 -3.85 12.50 -2.41
CA LEU A 92 -4.39 11.73 -3.53
C LEU A 92 -5.89 11.96 -3.75
N VAL A 93 -6.59 12.45 -2.72
CA VAL A 93 -8.05 12.63 -2.69
C VAL A 93 -8.47 14.08 -2.97
N GLN A 94 -7.53 15.03 -2.91
CA GLN A 94 -7.70 16.45 -3.28
C GLN A 94 -7.81 16.62 -4.80
#